data_AF-A0A7C3LHX2-F1
#
_entry.id   AF-A0A7C3LHX2-F1
#
_cell.length_a   1.000
_cell.length_b   1.000
_cell.length_c   1.000
_cell.angle_alpha   90.00
_cell.angle_beta   90.00
_cell.angle_gamma   90.00
#
_symmetry.space_group_name_H-M   'P 1'
#
loop_
_entity.id
_entity.type
_entity.pdbx_description
1 polymer ?
#
loop_
_entity_poly.entity_id
_entity_poly.type
_entity_poly.pdbx_seq_one_letter_code
_entity_poly.pdbx_strand_id
1 'polypeptide(L)' 'MSAQTSTEDFFNQAVDQADPAVAKILAGELKRQQDQIELIASENIVSKAVLDAQGSVLTNKYAEGYPGKRYYGGCE' A
#
# COMPACT_ATOMS: atom_id res chain seq x y z
N MET A 1 -9.26 -28.18 -4.81
CA MET A 1 -8.15 -28.26 -5.78
C MET A 1 -7.60 -26.84 -5.89
N SER A 2 -6.48 -26.51 -5.24
CA SER A 2 -5.94 -25.15 -5.35
C SER A 2 -5.37 -24.96 -6.75
N ALA A 3 -5.90 -24.01 -7.51
CA ALA A 3 -5.18 -23.50 -8.65
C ALA A 3 -3.84 -22.95 -8.14
N GLN A 4 -2.72 -23.42 -8.69
CA GLN A 4 -1.42 -22.81 -8.43
C GLN A 4 -1.47 -21.41 -9.04
N THR A 5 -1.41 -20.38 -8.20
CA THR A 5 -1.27 -18.99 -8.66
C THR A 5 0.00 -18.87 -9.48
N SER A 6 -0.08 -18.34 -10.70
CA SER A 6 1.12 -18.15 -11.51
C SER A 6 2.02 -17.07 -10.90
N THR A 7 3.31 -17.09 -11.21
CA THR A 7 4.24 -16.04 -10.76
C THR A 7 3.82 -14.66 -11.28
N GLU A 8 3.28 -14.61 -12.51
CA GLU A 8 2.78 -13.37 -13.09
C GLU A 8 1.57 -12.84 -12.33
N ASP A 9 0.66 -13.72 -11.92
CA ASP A 9 -0.50 -13.37 -11.10
C ASP A 9 -0.08 -12.82 -9.74
N PHE A 10 0.89 -13.46 -9.09
CA PHE A 10 1.35 -13.05 -7.75
C PHE A 10 1.80 -11.58 -7.69
N PHE A 11 2.51 -11.10 -8.72
CA PHE A 11 3.04 -9.73 -8.72
C PHE A 11 2.07 -8.67 -9.26
N ASN A 12 1.07 -9.05 -10.05
CA ASN A 12 0.24 -8.10 -10.79
C ASN A 12 -1.24 -8.08 -10.38
N GLN A 13 -1.69 -9.03 -9.56
CA GLN A 13 -3.07 -9.04 -9.08
C GLN A 13 -3.35 -7.83 -8.18
N ALA A 14 -4.48 -7.17 -8.44
CA ALA A 14 -5.01 -6.17 -7.55
C ALA A 14 -5.59 -6.84 -6.28
N VAL A 15 -5.74 -6.06 -5.20
CA VAL A 15 -6.19 -6.58 -3.89
C VAL A 15 -7.57 -7.24 -3.99
N ASP A 16 -8.47 -6.75 -4.83
CA ASP A 16 -9.80 -7.33 -5.02
C ASP A 16 -9.78 -8.71 -5.71
N GLN A 17 -8.75 -9.00 -6.49
CA GLN A 17 -8.53 -10.31 -7.12
C GLN A 17 -7.81 -11.27 -6.16
N ALA A 18 -6.77 -10.78 -5.49
CA ALA A 18 -5.96 -11.58 -4.57
C ALA A 18 -6.70 -11.88 -3.25
N ASP A 19 -7.43 -10.91 -2.72
CA ASP A 19 -8.19 -11.00 -1.47
C ASP A 19 -9.48 -10.14 -1.51
N PRO A 20 -10.59 -10.71 -2.04
CA PRO A 20 -11.88 -10.03 -2.10
C PRO A 20 -12.43 -9.62 -0.73
N ALA A 21 -12.06 -10.33 0.34
CA ALA A 21 -12.54 -10.04 1.69
C ALA A 21 -11.89 -8.75 2.22
N VAL A 22 -10.57 -8.59 2.03
CA VAL A 22 -9.85 -7.36 2.36
C VAL A 22 -10.33 -6.19 1.51
N ALA A 23 -10.51 -6.38 0.21
CA ALA A 23 -11.04 -5.32 -0.66
C ALA A 23 -12.42 -4.82 -0.22
N LYS A 24 -13.30 -5.72 0.23
CA LYS A 24 -14.61 -5.34 0.79
C LYS A 24 -14.48 -4.50 2.07
N ILE A 25 -13.53 -4.83 2.95
CA ILE A 25 -13.28 -4.07 4.18
C ILE A 25 -12.77 -2.66 3.83
N LEU A 26 -11.81 -2.55 2.90
CA LEU A 26 -11.28 -1.26 2.44
C LEU A 26 -12.37 -0.36 1.84
N ALA A 27 -13.23 -0.91 0.99
CA ALA A 27 -14.35 -0.18 0.42
C ALA A 27 -15.37 0.27 1.48
N GLY A 28 -15.62 -0.59 2.48
CA GLY A 28 -16.48 -0.26 3.62
C GLY A 28 -15.94 0.89 4.47
N GLU A 29 -14.64 0.90 4.76
CA GLU A 29 -14.01 1.97 5.51
C GLU A 29 -13.97 3.29 4.73
N LEU A 30 -13.66 3.25 3.43
CA LEU A 30 -13.75 4.43 2.58
C LEU A 30 -15.15 5.04 2.64
N LYS A 31 -16.19 4.22 2.54
CA LYS A 31 -17.57 4.68 2.67
C LYS A 31 -17.84 5.29 4.05
N ARG A 32 -17.40 4.64 5.14
CA ARG A 32 -17.56 5.18 6.50
C ARG A 32 -16.94 6.58 6.62
N GLN A 33 -15.73 6.77 6.11
CA GLN A 33 -15.03 8.06 6.14
C GLN A 33 -15.75 9.13 5.31
N GLN A 34 -16.37 8.76 4.18
CA GLN A 34 -17.12 9.68 3.33
C GLN A 34 -18.48 10.09 3.93
N ASP A 35 -19.11 9.20 4.69
CA ASP A 35 -20.46 9.39 5.21
C ASP A 35 -20.48 10.00 6.63
N GLN A 36 -19.33 10.29 7.24
CA GLN A 36 -19.21 10.79 8.62
C GLN A 36 -18.45 12.12 8.71
N ILE A 37 -18.73 12.89 9.77
CA ILE A 37 -17.95 14.07 10.13
C ILE A 37 -16.92 13.64 11.18
N GLU A 38 -15.64 13.70 10.82
CA GLU A 38 -14.55 13.33 11.73
C GLU A 38 -14.13 14.54 12.57
N LEU A 39 -14.21 14.40 13.91
CA LEU A 39 -13.97 15.49 14.87
C LEU A 39 -12.79 15.19 15.81
N ILE A 40 -12.10 14.07 15.61
CA ILE A 40 -10.91 13.71 16.37
C ILE A 40 -9.75 14.58 15.90
N ALA A 41 -9.26 15.45 16.79
CA ALA A 41 -8.27 16.49 16.46
C ALA A 41 -6.93 15.96 15.90
N SER A 42 -6.60 14.69 16.17
CA SER A 42 -5.38 14.05 15.69
C SER A 42 -5.55 13.26 14.39
N GLU A 43 -6.78 13.04 13.93
CA GLU A 43 -7.04 12.32 12.68
C GLU A 43 -7.05 13.27 11.48
N ASN A 44 -6.76 12.73 10.30
CA ASN A 44 -6.70 13.49 9.06
C ASN A 44 -6.84 12.57 7.83
N ILE A 45 -7.14 13.14 6.67
CA ILE A 45 -7.22 12.44 5.38
C ILE A 45 -6.03 12.85 4.52
N VAL A 46 -5.19 11.88 4.17
CA VAL A 46 -4.02 12.12 3.30
C VAL A 46 -4.43 12.31 1.84
N SER A 47 -3.59 12.99 1.06
CA SER A 47 -3.83 13.15 -0.37
C SER A 47 -3.58 11.84 -1.14
N LYS A 48 -4.18 11.72 -2.33
CA LYS A 48 -3.95 10.59 -3.24
C LYS A 48 -2.46 10.41 -3.59
N ALA A 49 -1.72 11.51 -3.77
CA ALA A 49 -0.29 11.47 -4.05
C ALA A 49 0.53 10.79 -2.92
N VAL A 50 0.14 10.99 -1.66
CA VAL A 50 0.79 10.32 -0.51
C VAL A 50 0.50 8.81 -0.52
N LEU A 51 -0.75 8.43 -0.80
CA LEU A 51 -1.13 7.01 -0.91
C LEU A 51 -0.37 6.30 -2.04
N ASP A 52 -0.22 6.97 -3.19
CA ASP A 52 0.51 6.42 -4.34
C ASP A 52 2.00 6.20 -4.03
N ALA A 53 2.63 7.15 -3.34
CA ALA A 53 4.03 7.00 -2.91
C ALA A 53 4.20 5.86 -1.88
N GLN A 54 3.28 5.75 -0.93
CA GLN A 54 3.32 4.73 0.12
C GLN A 54 3.23 3.30 -0.44
N GLY A 55 2.45 3.09 -1.49
CA GLY A 55 2.29 1.79 -2.18
C GLY A 55 3.31 1.53 -3.30
N SER A 56 4.35 2.35 -3.41
CA SER A 56 5.29 2.29 -4.54
C SER A 56 6.38 1.20 -4.38
N VAL A 57 7.12 0.98 -5.46
CA VAL A 57 8.27 0.05 -5.52
C VAL A 57 9.39 0.39 -4.53
N LEU A 58 9.37 1.56 -3.89
CA LEU A 58 10.33 1.93 -2.84
C LEU A 58 10.32 0.96 -1.66
N THR A 59 9.19 0.30 -1.39
CA THR A 59 9.08 -0.72 -0.33
C THR A 59 10.03 -1.90 -0.52
N ASN A 60 10.51 -2.14 -1.74
CA ASN A 60 11.40 -3.25 -2.06
C ASN A 60 12.87 -2.93 -1.74
N LYS A 61 13.19 -1.65 -1.45
CA LYS A 61 14.57 -1.21 -1.31
C LYS A 61 15.02 -1.21 0.15
N TYR A 62 16.11 -1.93 0.40
CA TYR A 62 16.86 -1.86 1.64
C TYR A 62 17.96 -0.78 1.52
N ALA A 63 17.99 0.20 2.43
CA ALA A 63 18.82 1.40 2.30
C ALA A 63 19.40 1.89 3.65
N GLU A 64 20.04 1.00 4.42
CA GLU A 64 20.66 1.36 5.70
C GLU A 64 21.77 2.43 5.56
N GLY A 65 21.89 3.27 6.59
CA GLY A 65 22.80 4.41 6.63
C GLY A 65 22.13 5.72 6.26
N TYR A 66 22.93 6.69 5.83
CA TYR A 66 22.45 8.02 5.39
C TYR A 66 22.70 8.21 3.89
N PRO A 67 22.03 9.17 3.23
CA PRO A 67 22.39 9.57 1.86
C PRO A 67 23.90 9.85 1.72
N GLY A 68 24.53 9.28 0.70
CA GLY A 68 25.99 9.36 0.50
C GLY A 68 26.85 8.54 1.47
N LYS A 69 26.25 7.86 2.46
CA LYS A 69 26.90 6.99 3.45
C LYS A 69 26.05 5.74 3.70
N ARG A 70 25.71 5.03 2.62
CA ARG A 70 24.95 3.77 2.68
C ARG A 70 25.89 2.60 2.93
N TYR A 71 25.39 1.59 3.63
CA TYR A 71 26.11 0.32 3.79
C TYR A 71 26.00 -0.57 2.53
N TYR A 72 24.98 -0.34 1.70
CA TYR A 72 24.68 -1.12 0.49
C TYR A 72 24.51 -0.21 -0.74
N GLY A 73 24.83 -0.75 -1.93
CA GLY A 73 24.70 -0.04 -3.21
C GLY A 73 23.27 0.00 -3.81
N GLY A 74 23.13 0.60 -5.00
CA GLY A 74 21.84 0.71 -5.71
C GLY A 74 20.88 1.73 -5.07
N CYS A 75 21.43 2.74 -4.42
CA CYS A 75 20.70 3.85 -3.77
C CYS A 75 21.16 5.19 -4.37
N GLU A 76 21.47 5.20 -5.67
CA GLU A 76 21.93 6.38 -6.42
C GLU A 76 20.88 7.51 -6.43
#